data_AF-B1C6E6-F1
#
_entry.id   AF-B1C6E6-F1
#
_cell.length_a   1.000
_cell.length_b   1.000
_cell.length_c   1.000
_cell.angle_alpha   90.00
_cell.angle_beta   90.00
_cell.angle_gamma   90.00
#
_symmetry.space_group_name_H-M   'P 1'
#
loop_
_entity.id
_entity.type
_entity.pdbx_description
1 polymer ?
#
loop_
_entity_poly.entity_id
_entity_poly.type
_entity_poly.pdbx_seq_one_letter_code
_entity_poly.pdbx_strand_id
1 'polypeptide(L)'
;MKLKKIISVLLIGLMAVSFAACGSNNSDSDKPKENPITAEEFKTEIGNLGIKATEEETMFELVGAKSGFKLSADGKTLELYVFDKDRDAYKNAEKDGELTMESLGSDITENVKVANGYAIILPSDFPQYEKVLALFERLE
;
A
#
# COMPACT_ATOMS: atom_id res chain seq x y z
N MET A 1 -43.35 44.41 0.82
CA MET A 1 -44.77 44.04 0.57
C MET A 1 -44.79 42.69 -0.12
N LYS A 2 -45.74 41.83 0.26
CA LYS A 2 -45.74 40.36 0.13
C LYS A 2 -45.74 39.88 -1.34
N LEU A 3 -44.82 38.98 -1.69
CA LEU A 3 -44.81 38.21 -2.93
C LEU A 3 -45.97 37.18 -2.90
N LYS A 4 -46.96 37.32 -3.77
CA LYS A 4 -48.07 36.37 -3.93
C LYS A 4 -48.02 35.73 -5.33
N LYS A 5 -47.63 34.46 -5.32
CA LYS A 5 -48.11 33.30 -6.11
C LYS A 5 -48.80 33.54 -7.46
N ILE A 6 -48.28 32.89 -8.50
CA ILE A 6 -48.98 32.06 -9.53
C ILE A 6 -47.87 31.38 -10.36
N ILE A 7 -47.53 30.09 -10.16
CA ILE A 7 -48.18 28.83 -10.59
C ILE A 7 -48.36 28.74 -12.12
N SER A 8 -47.99 27.57 -12.65
CA SER A 8 -48.00 27.12 -14.05
C SER A 8 -46.64 27.37 -14.74
N VAL A 9 -45.89 26.38 -15.21
CA VAL A 9 -46.33 25.32 -16.12
C VAL A 9 -45.50 24.05 -15.91
N LEU A 10 -46.22 22.96 -15.61
CA LEU A 10 -45.80 21.57 -15.75
C LEU A 10 -45.78 21.25 -17.25
N LEU A 11 -44.60 21.19 -17.87
CA LEU A 11 -44.44 20.64 -19.22
C LEU A 11 -43.62 19.35 -19.13
N ILE A 12 -44.35 18.24 -19.17
CA ILE A 12 -43.84 16.88 -19.33
C ILE A 12 -43.23 16.80 -20.74
N GLY A 13 -41.90 16.80 -20.79
CA GLY A 13 -41.10 16.56 -21.98
C GLY A 13 -40.54 15.15 -21.95
N LEU A 14 -41.02 14.34 -22.88
CA LEU A 14 -40.66 12.96 -23.20
C LEU A 14 -39.17 12.60 -23.02
N MET A 15 -38.96 11.41 -22.46
CA MET A 15 -38.05 10.37 -22.93
C MET A 15 -36.85 10.81 -23.79
N ALA A 16 -35.68 10.79 -23.17
CA ALA A 16 -34.48 10.19 -23.76
C ALA A 16 -33.76 9.42 -22.64
N VAL A 17 -34.17 8.17 -22.44
CA VAL A 17 -33.44 7.24 -21.59
C VAL A 17 -32.26 6.77 -22.43
N SER A 18 -31.15 7.48 -22.33
CA SER A 18 -29.87 6.95 -22.78
C SER A 18 -29.43 5.92 -21.75
N PHE A 19 -29.85 4.67 -21.95
CA PHE A 19 -29.18 3.51 -21.37
C PHE A 19 -27.76 3.46 -21.94
N ALA A 20 -26.82 4.19 -21.32
CA ALA A 20 -25.42 3.86 -21.45
C ALA A 20 -25.22 2.53 -20.70
N ALA A 21 -24.77 1.54 -21.46
CA ALA A 21 -24.69 0.14 -21.10
C ALA A 21 -24.03 -0.10 -19.74
N CYS A 22 -24.65 -0.99 -18.94
CA CYS A 22 -23.92 -1.82 -18.00
C CYS A 22 -22.94 -2.69 -18.81
N GLY A 23 -21.69 -2.26 -18.86
CA GLY A 23 -20.54 -3.12 -19.12
C GLY A 23 -19.93 -3.50 -17.77
N SER A 24 -19.98 -4.79 -17.46
CA SER A 24 -19.37 -5.37 -16.27
C SER A 24 -17.86 -5.11 -16.20
N ASN A 25 -17.36 -4.98 -14.97
CA ASN A 25 -15.99 -5.27 -14.52
C ASN A 25 -14.83 -4.50 -15.16
N ASN A 26 -14.41 -3.42 -14.52
CA ASN A 26 -13.22 -3.41 -13.66
C ASN A 26 -13.02 -1.97 -13.20
N SER A 27 -13.01 -1.76 -11.89
CA SER A 27 -12.46 -0.54 -11.31
C SER A 27 -10.93 -0.61 -11.40
N ASP A 28 -10.38 -0.59 -12.61
CA ASP A 28 -8.97 -0.25 -12.78
C ASP A 28 -8.87 1.26 -12.63
N SER A 29 -8.62 1.64 -11.39
CA SER A 29 -8.14 2.98 -11.08
C SER A 29 -6.77 3.10 -11.75
N ASP A 30 -6.76 3.67 -12.96
CA ASP A 30 -5.56 4.20 -13.62
C ASP A 30 -4.97 5.32 -12.73
N LYS A 31 -4.36 4.93 -11.61
CA LYS A 31 -3.33 5.76 -10.98
C LYS A 31 -2.15 5.76 -11.96
N PRO A 32 -1.55 6.91 -12.27
CA PRO A 32 -0.29 6.93 -13.00
C PRO A 32 0.67 5.98 -12.30
N LYS A 33 1.21 4.99 -13.01
CA LYS A 33 2.31 4.18 -12.49
C LYS A 33 3.49 5.13 -12.27
N GLU A 34 3.67 5.58 -11.04
CA GLU A 34 4.87 6.30 -10.64
C GLU A 34 6.08 5.41 -10.91
N ASN A 35 7.23 6.02 -11.23
CA ASN A 35 8.42 5.26 -11.60
C ASN A 35 8.80 4.30 -10.46
N PRO A 36 9.24 3.08 -10.82
CA PRO A 36 9.71 2.12 -9.83
C PRO A 36 10.90 2.67 -9.08
N ILE A 37 11.02 2.28 -7.81
CA ILE A 37 12.08 2.73 -6.91
C ILE A 37 12.82 1.54 -6.31
N THR A 38 14.08 1.77 -5.96
CA THR A 38 14.91 0.84 -5.19
C THR A 38 14.61 0.94 -3.69
N ALA A 39 15.08 -0.03 -2.91
CA ALA A 39 14.98 0.00 -1.45
C ALA A 39 15.67 1.23 -0.81
N GLU A 40 16.78 1.70 -1.39
CA GLU A 40 17.50 2.89 -0.92
C GLU A 40 16.75 4.19 -1.25
N GLU A 41 16.13 4.25 -2.43
CA GLU A 41 15.25 5.36 -2.80
C GLU A 41 14.00 5.39 -1.94
N PHE A 42 13.40 4.24 -1.64
CA PHE A 42 12.28 4.13 -0.69
C PHE A 42 12.64 4.74 0.67
N LYS A 43 13.83 4.41 1.21
CA LYS A 43 14.32 4.99 2.45
C LYS A 43 14.48 6.52 2.37
N THR A 44 15.03 6.99 1.26
CA THR A 44 15.19 8.44 1.00
C THR A 44 13.82 9.13 0.92
N GLU A 45 12.85 8.54 0.22
CA GLU A 45 11.52 9.09 0.06
C GLU A 45 10.74 9.13 1.37
N ILE A 46 10.92 8.16 2.26
CA ILE A 46 10.40 8.25 3.64
C ILE A 46 10.90 9.52 4.33
N GLY A 47 12.17 9.87 4.17
CA GLY A 47 12.73 11.13 4.67
C GLY A 47 12.08 12.37 4.03
N ASN A 48 11.83 12.32 2.72
CA ASN A 48 11.17 13.40 1.97
C ASN A 48 9.71 13.62 2.40
N LEU A 49 9.05 12.60 2.95
CA LEU A 49 7.73 12.73 3.57
C LEU A 49 7.75 13.53 4.89
N GLY A 50 8.93 13.94 5.37
CA GLY A 50 9.11 14.65 6.62
C GLY A 50 9.10 13.74 7.85
N ILE A 51 9.19 12.42 7.64
CA ILE A 51 9.23 11.43 8.72
C ILE A 51 10.66 11.42 9.28
N LYS A 52 10.80 11.80 10.55
CA LYS A 52 12.08 11.74 11.26
C LYS A 52 12.26 10.35 11.85
N ALA A 53 12.74 9.43 11.03
CA ALA A 53 13.00 8.06 11.46
C ALA A 53 14.47 7.87 11.90
N THR A 54 14.66 6.94 12.83
CA THR A 54 15.97 6.35 13.16
C THR A 54 16.08 5.00 12.48
N GLU A 55 17.19 4.76 11.79
CA GLU A 55 17.49 3.46 11.18
C GLU A 55 18.08 2.50 12.21
N GLU A 56 17.63 1.25 12.17
CA GLU A 56 18.09 0.16 13.03
C GLU A 56 18.30 -1.11 12.18
N GLU A 57 19.17 -2.01 12.67
CA GLU A 57 19.39 -3.30 12.04
C GLU A 57 18.13 -4.19 12.16
N THR A 58 17.83 -4.94 11.10
CA THR A 58 16.79 -5.98 11.11
C THR A 58 17.43 -7.36 11.26
N MET A 59 16.65 -8.31 11.76
CA MET A 59 17.01 -9.73 11.74
C MET A 59 16.50 -10.39 10.45
N PHE A 60 16.81 -9.83 9.29
CA PHE A 60 16.28 -10.25 7.99
C PHE A 60 16.59 -11.72 7.65
N GLU A 61 17.70 -12.25 8.15
CA GLU A 61 18.06 -13.66 7.95
C GLU A 61 17.05 -14.62 8.58
N LEU A 62 16.38 -14.22 9.67
CA LEU A 62 15.40 -15.07 10.35
C LEU A 62 14.17 -15.35 9.49
N VAL A 63 13.82 -14.42 8.61
CA VAL A 63 12.70 -14.55 7.65
C VAL A 63 13.15 -15.01 6.26
N GLY A 64 14.43 -15.38 6.10
CA GLY A 64 14.97 -15.85 4.82
C GLY A 64 15.19 -14.76 3.76
N ALA A 65 15.18 -13.49 4.16
CA ALA A 65 15.49 -12.36 3.28
C ALA A 65 17.01 -12.23 3.02
N LYS A 66 17.38 -11.51 1.96
CA LYS A 66 18.78 -11.21 1.59
C LYS A 66 19.32 -9.98 2.30
N SER A 67 18.45 -9.02 2.58
CA SER A 67 18.74 -7.81 3.33
C SER A 67 17.43 -7.23 3.88
N GLY A 68 17.53 -6.25 4.74
CA GLY A 68 16.39 -5.50 5.24
C GLY A 68 16.83 -4.37 6.16
N PHE A 69 15.92 -3.43 6.41
CA PHE A 69 16.16 -2.34 7.35
C PHE A 69 14.90 -2.04 8.15
N LYS A 70 15.12 -1.43 9.31
CA LYS A 70 14.08 -1.04 10.25
C LYS A 70 14.13 0.46 10.43
N LEU A 71 12.97 1.12 10.40
CA LEU A 71 12.83 2.54 10.64
C LEU A 71 11.87 2.77 11.81
N SER A 72 12.37 3.47 12.83
CA SER A 72 11.59 3.84 14.03
C SER A 72 11.22 5.32 13.98
N ALA A 73 9.92 5.64 13.99
CA ALA A 73 9.40 7.01 14.03
C ALA A 73 8.16 7.07 14.95
N ASP A 74 8.08 8.09 15.81
CA ASP A 74 6.98 8.30 16.77
C ASP A 74 6.62 7.05 17.60
N GLY A 75 7.64 6.28 17.99
CA GLY A 75 7.48 5.03 18.75
C GLY A 75 6.78 3.92 17.96
N LYS A 76 6.80 3.98 16.63
CA LYS A 76 6.33 2.95 15.70
C LYS A 76 7.49 2.49 14.83
N THR A 77 7.38 1.24 14.38
CA THR A 77 8.43 0.57 13.63
C THR A 77 7.89 0.13 12.28
N LEU A 78 8.58 0.52 11.22
CA LEU A 78 8.48 -0.06 9.89
C LEU A 78 9.66 -1.00 9.68
N GLU A 79 9.41 -2.17 9.11
CA GLU A 79 10.48 -3.08 8.67
C GLU A 79 10.29 -3.40 7.19
N LEU A 80 11.34 -3.26 6.40
CA LEU A 80 11.37 -3.64 5.00
C LEU A 80 12.37 -4.78 4.80
N TYR A 81 11.95 -5.83 4.12
CA TYR A 81 12.74 -7.01 3.80
C TYR A 81 12.85 -7.17 2.29
N VAL A 82 14.06 -7.45 1.81
CA VAL A 82 14.37 -7.68 0.40
C VAL A 82 14.68 -9.16 0.19
N PHE A 83 13.98 -9.80 -0.73
CA PHE A 83 14.10 -11.23 -0.97
C PHE A 83 14.72 -11.55 -2.33
N ASP A 84 15.13 -12.81 -2.45
CA ASP A 84 15.22 -13.46 -3.75
C ASP A 84 13.84 -13.99 -4.16
N LYS A 85 13.31 -13.52 -5.29
CA LYS A 85 12.01 -13.97 -5.82
C LYS A 85 11.94 -15.47 -6.08
N ASP A 86 13.08 -16.11 -6.35
CA ASP A 86 13.13 -17.52 -6.69
C ASP A 86 13.18 -18.44 -5.46
N ARG A 87 13.38 -17.91 -4.26
CA ARG A 87 13.50 -18.69 -3.03
C ARG A 87 12.14 -18.98 -2.39
N ASP A 88 12.04 -20.14 -1.75
CA ASP A 88 10.80 -20.61 -1.11
C ASP A 88 10.29 -19.64 -0.05
N ALA A 89 11.19 -19.01 0.71
CA ALA A 89 10.83 -18.00 1.71
C ALA A 89 9.96 -16.87 1.13
N TYR A 90 10.34 -16.30 -0.03
CA TYR A 90 9.55 -15.27 -0.69
C TYR A 90 8.26 -15.81 -1.28
N LYS A 91 8.33 -16.95 -1.98
CA LYS A 91 7.15 -17.56 -2.62
C LYS A 91 6.08 -17.92 -1.60
N ASN A 92 6.47 -18.41 -0.43
CA ASN A 92 5.57 -18.69 0.67
C ASN A 92 5.01 -17.38 1.25
N ALA A 93 5.86 -16.39 1.51
CA ALA A 93 5.42 -15.10 2.02
C ALA A 93 4.42 -14.40 1.09
N GLU A 94 4.66 -14.43 -0.23
CA GLU A 94 3.76 -13.86 -1.24
C GLU A 94 2.44 -14.64 -1.34
N LYS A 95 2.50 -15.98 -1.25
CA LYS A 95 1.32 -16.84 -1.29
C LYS A 95 0.42 -16.65 -0.06
N ASP A 96 1.04 -16.57 1.13
CA ASP A 96 0.35 -16.64 2.41
C ASP A 96 0.10 -15.26 3.04
N GLY A 97 0.81 -14.22 2.57
CA GLY A 97 0.67 -12.86 3.07
C GLY A 97 1.27 -12.64 4.46
N GLU A 98 2.23 -13.49 4.84
CA GLU A 98 2.87 -13.53 6.15
C GLU A 98 4.39 -13.76 6.02
N LEU A 99 5.14 -13.52 7.09
CA LEU A 99 6.57 -13.80 7.16
C LEU A 99 6.84 -14.92 8.16
N THR A 100 7.39 -16.04 7.71
CA THR A 100 7.80 -17.14 8.58
C THR A 100 9.22 -16.93 9.08
N MET A 101 9.40 -16.93 10.40
CA MET A 101 10.70 -16.96 11.05
C MET A 101 11.16 -18.41 11.22
N GLU A 102 11.73 -19.02 10.17
CA GLU A 102 12.00 -20.47 10.12
C GLU A 102 12.81 -20.98 11.32
N SER A 103 13.79 -20.19 11.78
CA SER A 103 14.64 -20.57 12.91
C SER A 103 13.93 -20.54 14.27
N LEU A 104 12.79 -19.86 14.37
CA LEU A 104 12.00 -19.73 15.60
C LEU A 104 10.69 -20.53 15.55
N GLY A 105 10.29 -21.02 14.36
CA GLY A 105 9.02 -21.73 14.18
C GLY A 105 7.80 -20.85 14.46
N SER A 106 7.88 -19.57 14.12
CA SER A 106 6.83 -18.57 14.35
C SER A 106 6.56 -17.74 13.11
N ASP A 107 5.31 -17.32 12.92
CA ASP A 107 4.90 -16.50 11.79
C ASP A 107 4.52 -15.08 12.23
N ILE A 108 4.82 -14.10 11.38
CA ILE A 108 4.41 -12.71 11.50
C ILE A 108 3.32 -12.47 10.48
N THR A 109 2.10 -12.22 10.95
CA THR A 109 0.91 -12.07 10.10
C THR A 109 0.32 -10.65 10.16
N GLU A 110 0.64 -9.91 11.21
CA GLU A 110 0.09 -8.57 11.43
C GLU A 110 0.82 -7.51 10.61
N ASN A 111 0.06 -6.68 9.90
CA ASN A 111 0.56 -5.53 9.15
C ASN A 111 1.57 -5.89 8.05
N VAL A 112 1.60 -7.14 7.60
CA VAL A 112 2.47 -7.61 6.53
C VAL A 112 1.85 -7.31 5.17
N LYS A 113 2.68 -6.81 4.26
CA LYS A 113 2.39 -6.83 2.81
C LYS A 113 3.60 -7.37 2.08
N VAL A 114 3.35 -8.18 1.07
CA VAL A 114 4.38 -8.81 0.24
C VAL A 114 4.09 -8.51 -1.22
N ALA A 115 5.06 -7.97 -1.93
CA ALA A 115 4.95 -7.66 -3.36
C ALA A 115 6.34 -7.48 -3.97
N ASN A 116 6.47 -7.83 -5.25
CA ASN A 116 7.62 -7.47 -6.09
C ASN A 116 9.01 -7.85 -5.54
N GLY A 117 9.14 -8.90 -4.73
CA GLY A 117 10.41 -9.32 -4.13
C GLY A 117 10.69 -8.67 -2.77
N TYR A 118 9.71 -7.97 -2.22
CA TYR A 118 9.81 -7.26 -0.96
C TYR A 118 8.69 -7.67 -0.02
N ALA A 119 8.94 -7.58 1.28
CA ALA A 119 7.91 -7.58 2.30
C ALA A 119 8.07 -6.37 3.21
N ILE A 120 6.95 -5.80 3.67
CA ILE A 120 6.93 -4.70 4.62
C ILE A 120 6.04 -5.08 5.81
N ILE A 121 6.53 -4.82 7.02
CA ILE A 121 5.70 -4.76 8.23
C ILE A 121 5.44 -3.28 8.48
N LEU A 122 4.19 -2.84 8.28
CA LEU A 122 3.80 -1.44 8.37
C LEU A 122 2.59 -1.24 9.28
N PRO A 123 2.77 -0.90 10.57
CA PRO A 123 1.67 -0.60 11.47
C PRO A 123 0.76 0.48 10.90
N SER A 124 -0.56 0.27 10.99
CA SER A 124 -1.57 1.20 10.45
C SER A 124 -1.52 2.63 11.03
N ASP A 125 -0.87 2.81 12.18
CA ASP A 125 -0.66 4.09 12.86
C ASP A 125 0.75 4.67 12.66
N PHE A 126 1.55 4.11 11.74
CA PHE A 126 2.85 4.66 11.35
C PHE A 126 2.68 6.05 10.67
N PRO A 127 3.57 7.02 10.92
CA PRO A 127 3.49 8.34 10.32
C PRO A 127 3.36 8.31 8.78
N GLN A 128 2.38 9.02 8.24
CA GLN A 128 2.07 9.06 6.79
C GLN A 128 1.81 7.66 6.17
N TYR A 129 1.24 6.71 6.92
CA TYR A 129 0.95 5.33 6.50
C TYR A 129 0.62 5.17 5.01
N GLU A 130 -0.42 5.84 4.52
CA GLU A 130 -0.88 5.71 3.12
C GLU A 130 0.18 6.10 2.09
N LYS A 131 1.00 7.10 2.40
CA LYS A 131 2.09 7.53 1.51
C LYS A 131 3.25 6.56 1.54
N VAL A 132 3.59 6.03 2.72
CA VAL A 132 4.64 5.02 2.86
C VAL A 132 4.23 3.73 2.15
N LEU A 133 2.96 3.35 2.25
CA LEU A 133 2.40 2.22 1.52
C LEU A 133 2.44 2.46 0.00
N ALA A 134 2.11 3.65 -0.47
CA ALA A 134 2.21 3.98 -1.89
C ALA A 134 3.67 3.92 -2.40
N LEU A 135 4.66 4.28 -1.57
CA LEU A 135 6.07 4.07 -1.90
C LEU A 135 6.42 2.58 -2.00
N PHE A 136 5.86 1.74 -1.12
CA PHE A 136 6.12 0.29 -1.14
C PHE A 136 5.59 -0.34 -2.43
N GLU A 137 4.41 0.08 -2.87
CA GLU A 137 3.79 -0.39 -4.13
C GLU A 137 4.61 -0.04 -5.39
N ARG A 138 5.60 0.86 -5.25
CA ARG A 138 6.53 1.25 -6.33
C ARG A 138 7.86 0.49 -6.31
N LEU A 139 8.10 -0.37 -5.32
CA LEU A 139 9.33 -1.17 -5.29
C LEU A 139 9.29 -2.22 -6.41
N GLU A 140 10.39 -2.35 -7.17
CA GLU A 140 10.58 -3.38 -8.22
C GLU A 140 11.91 -4.14 -8.10
#